data_AF-A0A9E3D2H2-F1
#
_entry.id   AF-A0A9E3D2H2-F1
#
_cell.length_a   1.000
_cell.length_b   1.000
_cell.length_c   1.000
_cell.angle_alpha   90.00
_cell.angle_beta   90.00
_cell.angle_gamma   90.00
#
_symmetry.space_group_name_H-M   'P 1'
#
loop_
_entity.id
_entity.type
_entity.pdbx_description
1 polymer ?
#
loop_
_entity_poly.entity_id
_entity_poly.type
_entity_poly.pdbx_seq_one_letter_code
_entity_poly.pdbx_strand_id
1 'polypeptide(L)'
;MLRPLSNTAVFGPAAERRPDNVAFYGLLSEADLKCEYGGGNLKITLDAVVVGERGPAAKGDVLDLPYFVAVTGPDQSIVSKLPFAVRIVFDSTQKRAGVTDHIEETIPLDGRKGSDLNVLLGFQQSPEVVDFYKHFRGR
;
A
#
# COMPACT_ATOMS: atom_id res chain seq x y z
N MET A 1 9.39 -10.58 -8.33
CA MET A 1 9.63 -9.16 -8.67
C MET A 1 8.85 -8.30 -7.68
N LEU A 2 9.54 -7.55 -6.81
CA LEU A 2 8.89 -6.60 -5.90
C LEU A 2 8.36 -5.42 -6.72
N ARG A 3 7.06 -5.12 -6.61
CA ARG A 3 6.45 -3.94 -7.22
C ARG A 3 6.78 -2.74 -6.32
N PRO A 4 7.33 -1.61 -6.83
CA PRO A 4 7.87 -0.54 -6.01
C PRO A 4 6.90 0.10 -5.01
N LEU A 5 5.58 -0.08 -5.19
CA LEU A 5 4.56 0.41 -4.27
C LEU A 5 4.16 -0.60 -3.17
N SER A 6 4.72 -1.82 -3.17
CA SER A 6 4.40 -2.84 -2.17
C SER A 6 5.20 -2.70 -0.87
N ASN A 7 6.17 -1.79 -0.81
CA ASN A 7 6.97 -1.55 0.40
C ASN A 7 6.90 -0.07 0.79
N THR A 8 6.94 0.22 2.08
CA THR A 8 7.07 1.59 2.61
C THR A 8 7.91 1.58 3.89
N ALA A 9 8.29 2.76 4.35
CA ALA A 9 9.00 2.97 5.61
C ALA A 9 8.38 4.14 6.37
N VAL A 10 8.27 3.98 7.69
CA VAL A 10 8.00 5.05 8.65
C VAL A 10 9.29 5.30 9.40
N PHE A 11 9.71 6.56 9.44
CA PHE A 11 10.98 6.94 10.05
C PHE A 11 10.81 7.39 11.49
N GLY A 12 11.86 7.20 12.28
CA GLY A 12 11.98 7.76 13.61
C GLY A 12 12.15 9.29 13.60
N PRO A 13 12.33 9.91 14.78
CA PRO A 13 12.40 11.35 14.94
C PRO A 13 13.70 11.98 14.42
N ALA A 14 14.74 11.18 14.13
CA ALA A 14 15.99 11.75 13.61
C ALA A 14 15.78 12.31 12.19
N ALA A 15 16.51 13.38 11.86
CA ALA A 15 16.36 14.08 10.60
C ALA A 15 16.80 13.23 9.39
N GLU A 16 17.83 12.40 9.56
CA GLU A 16 18.40 11.61 8.47
C GLU A 16 17.56 10.37 8.17
N ARG A 17 17.11 10.22 6.92
CA ARG A 17 16.31 9.07 6.47
C ARG A 17 17.24 7.94 6.03
N ARG A 18 17.74 7.19 7.00
CA ARG A 18 18.69 6.07 6.83
C ARG A 18 18.13 4.76 7.40
N PRO A 19 18.69 3.59 7.03
CA PRO A 19 18.20 2.30 7.49
C PRO A 19 18.12 2.14 9.02
N ASP A 20 19.06 2.73 9.77
CA ASP A 20 19.11 2.76 11.23
C ASP A 20 18.06 3.67 11.87
N ASN A 21 17.53 4.66 11.13
CA ASN A 21 16.44 5.53 11.56
C ASN A 21 15.06 5.05 11.08
N VAL A 22 14.94 3.86 10.49
CA VAL A 22 13.61 3.31 10.18
C VAL A 22 12.95 2.84 11.47
N ALA A 23 11.79 3.42 11.77
CA ALA A 23 10.96 2.99 12.90
C ALA A 23 10.14 1.76 12.52
N PHE A 24 9.50 1.76 11.37
CA PHE A 24 8.75 0.61 10.87
C PHE A 24 8.91 0.46 9.35
N TYR A 25 8.92 -0.78 8.87
CA TYR A 25 8.71 -1.10 7.48
C TYR A 25 7.27 -1.57 7.28
N GLY A 26 6.67 -1.19 6.16
CA GLY A 26 5.38 -1.72 5.70
C GLY A 26 5.57 -2.56 4.45
N LEU A 27 4.85 -3.67 4.37
CA LEU A 27 4.84 -4.59 3.24
C LEU A 27 3.39 -4.96 2.88
N LEU A 28 2.98 -4.71 1.64
CA LEU A 28 1.82 -5.37 1.04
C LEU A 28 2.29 -6.77 0.62
N SER A 29 1.95 -7.76 1.45
CA SER A 29 2.45 -9.13 1.31
C SER A 29 1.66 -9.89 0.25
N GLU A 30 0.34 -9.79 0.30
CA GLU A 30 -0.58 -10.52 -0.55
C GLU A 30 -1.79 -9.65 -0.88
N ALA A 31 -2.41 -9.90 -2.03
CA ALA A 31 -3.62 -9.23 -2.46
C ALA A 31 -4.45 -10.19 -3.33
N ASP A 32 -5.67 -10.50 -2.90
CA ASP A 32 -6.66 -11.22 -3.71
C ASP A 32 -7.68 -10.21 -4.25
N LEU A 33 -7.69 -10.03 -5.56
CA LEU A 33 -8.56 -9.07 -6.23
C LEU A 33 -9.58 -9.80 -7.09
N LYS A 34 -10.86 -9.51 -6.85
CA LYS A 34 -11.97 -9.94 -7.70
C LYS A 34 -12.62 -8.72 -8.34
N CYS A 35 -12.87 -8.83 -9.64
CA CYS A 35 -13.50 -7.79 -10.44
C CYS A 35 -14.74 -8.36 -11.11
N GLU A 36 -15.88 -7.72 -10.86
CA GLU A 36 -17.15 -8.06 -11.49
C GLU A 36 -17.62 -6.87 -12.33
N TYR A 37 -17.95 -7.14 -13.59
CA TYR A 37 -18.38 -6.12 -14.54
C TYR A 37 -19.88 -6.30 -14.83
N GLY A 38 -20.65 -5.23 -14.65
CA GLY A 38 -22.10 -5.30 -14.90
C GLY A 38 -22.76 -3.93 -14.82
N GLY A 39 -23.75 -3.69 -15.68
CA GLY A 39 -24.57 -2.46 -15.63
C GLY A 39 -23.77 -1.15 -15.76
N GLY A 40 -22.65 -1.16 -16.47
CA GLY A 40 -21.78 0.02 -16.61
C GLY A 40 -20.89 0.31 -15.39
N ASN A 41 -20.78 -0.63 -14.45
CA ASN A 41 -19.95 -0.52 -13.25
C ASN A 41 -18.90 -1.63 -13.19
N LEU A 42 -17.81 -1.34 -12.48
CA LEU A 42 -16.83 -2.30 -12.01
C LEU A 42 -16.95 -2.42 -10.50
N LYS A 43 -17.37 -3.59 -10.01
CA LYS A 43 -17.32 -3.93 -8.60
C LYS A 43 -15.98 -4.59 -8.29
N ILE A 44 -15.28 -4.04 -7.31
CA ILE A 44 -14.01 -4.53 -6.80
C ILE A 44 -14.26 -5.12 -5.42
N THR A 45 -13.81 -6.36 -5.21
CA THR A 45 -13.62 -6.95 -3.88
C THR A 45 -12.14 -7.28 -3.74
N LEU A 46 -11.49 -6.71 -2.72
CA LEU A 46 -10.07 -6.85 -2.48
C LEU A 46 -9.82 -7.27 -1.04
N ASP A 47 -9.08 -8.37 -0.86
CA ASP A 47 -8.46 -8.75 0.41
C ASP A 47 -6.97 -8.47 0.34
N ALA A 48 -6.49 -7.50 1.11
CA ALA A 48 -5.09 -7.09 1.13
C ALA A 48 -4.42 -7.45 2.47
N VAL A 49 -3.34 -8.24 2.42
CA VAL A 49 -2.54 -8.55 3.60
C VAL A 49 -1.43 -7.53 3.75
N VAL A 50 -1.52 -6.72 4.80
CA VAL A 50 -0.54 -5.68 5.13
C VAL A 50 0.25 -6.09 6.35
N VAL A 51 1.57 -6.11 6.21
CA VAL A 51 2.51 -6.50 7.26
C VAL A 51 3.35 -5.30 7.67
N GLY A 52 3.41 -5.06 8.97
CA GLY A 52 4.34 -4.13 9.59
C GLY A 52 5.53 -4.88 10.18
N GLU A 53 6.72 -4.31 10.07
CA GLU A 53 7.92 -4.80 10.74
C GLU A 53 8.59 -3.67 11.53
N ARG A 54 8.95 -3.92 12.79
CA ARG A 54 9.75 -2.99 13.59
C ARG A 54 11.16 -2.85 13.00
N GLY A 55 11.54 -1.61 12.72
CA GLY A 55 12.91 -1.23 12.34
C GLY A 55 13.79 -0.90 13.55
N PRO A 56 15.06 -0.54 13.34
CA PRO A 56 16.00 -0.26 14.44
C PRO A 56 15.60 0.93 15.33
N ALA A 57 14.83 1.89 14.80
CA ALA A 57 14.35 3.05 15.52
C ALA A 57 12.89 2.92 16.00
N ALA A 58 12.33 1.70 16.00
CA ALA A 58 10.94 1.47 16.39
C ALA A 58 10.67 1.96 17.81
N LYS A 59 9.60 2.73 17.97
CA LYS A 59 9.06 3.14 19.28
C LYS A 59 7.55 2.94 19.26
N GLY A 60 7.02 2.38 20.33
CA GLY A 60 5.60 2.06 20.44
C GLY A 60 5.20 0.81 19.66
N ASP A 61 3.90 0.53 19.73
CA ASP A 61 3.30 -0.75 19.33
C ASP A 61 2.21 -0.58 18.28
N VAL A 62 2.05 0.62 17.71
CA VAL A 62 1.03 0.93 16.73
C VAL A 62 1.67 1.54 15.49
N LEU A 63 1.26 1.05 14.32
CA LEU A 63 1.68 1.52 13.02
C LEU A 63 0.45 1.79 12.15
N ASP A 64 0.28 3.04 11.74
CA ASP A 64 -0.73 3.42 10.76
C ASP A 64 -0.06 3.58 9.38
N LEU A 65 -0.54 2.86 8.37
CA LEU A 65 0.00 2.92 7.00
C LEU A 65 -1.07 3.36 6.00
N PRO A 66 -0.90 4.52 5.34
CA PRO A 66 -1.77 4.92 4.25
C PRO A 66 -1.43 4.13 2.99
N TYR A 67 -2.45 3.61 2.33
CA TYR A 67 -2.35 2.92 1.05
C TYR A 67 -3.50 3.33 0.14
N PHE A 68 -3.52 2.85 -1.09
CA PHE A 68 -4.56 3.23 -2.04
C PHE A 68 -4.89 2.08 -3.00
N VAL A 69 -6.13 2.11 -3.47
CA VAL A 69 -6.55 1.40 -4.69
C VAL A 69 -6.74 2.46 -5.78
N ALA A 70 -6.13 2.24 -6.94
CA ALA A 70 -6.32 3.08 -8.11
C ALA A 70 -6.80 2.25 -9.29
N VAL A 71 -7.71 2.82 -10.07
CA VAL A 71 -8.08 2.30 -11.38
C VAL A 71 -7.46 3.18 -12.43
N THR A 72 -6.82 2.55 -13.41
CA THR A 72 -6.11 3.24 -14.48
C THR A 72 -6.58 2.74 -15.84
N GLY A 73 -6.56 3.62 -16.84
CA GLY A 73 -6.78 3.25 -18.23
C GLY A 73 -5.58 2.51 -18.83
N PRO A 74 -5.68 2.13 -20.12
CA PRO A 74 -4.60 1.41 -20.82
C PRO A 74 -3.34 2.27 -21.00
N ASP A 75 -3.49 3.60 -20.99
CA ASP A 75 -2.43 4.60 -21.08
C ASP A 75 -1.89 5.04 -19.71
N GLN A 76 -2.22 4.31 -18.63
CA GLN A 76 -1.91 4.65 -17.23
C GLN A 76 -2.58 5.94 -16.74
N SER A 77 -3.55 6.50 -17.47
CA SER A 77 -4.36 7.61 -16.96
C SER A 77 -5.13 7.18 -15.71
N ILE A 78 -5.11 8.01 -14.66
CA ILE A 78 -5.83 7.70 -13.42
C ILE A 78 -7.32 7.95 -13.66
N VAL A 79 -8.11 6.88 -13.60
CA VAL A 79 -9.56 6.92 -13.68
C VAL A 79 -10.16 7.26 -12.33
N SER A 80 -9.69 6.58 -11.30
CA SER A 80 -10.09 6.76 -9.91
C SER A 80 -8.95 6.38 -8.99
N LYS A 81 -8.86 7.02 -7.83
CA LYS A 81 -7.91 6.67 -6.77
C LYS A 81 -8.59 6.87 -5.42
N LEU A 82 -8.66 5.81 -4.65
CA LEU A 82 -9.29 5.77 -3.34
C LEU A 82 -8.20 5.55 -2.27
N PRO A 83 -8.04 6.50 -1.32
CA PRO A 83 -7.11 6.34 -0.21
C PRO A 83 -7.74 5.50 0.91
N PHE A 84 -6.92 4.65 1.52
CA PHE A 84 -7.24 3.82 2.67
C PHE A 84 -6.13 3.92 3.72
N ALA A 85 -6.40 3.45 4.93
CA ALA A 85 -5.39 3.37 5.98
C ALA A 85 -5.61 2.10 6.80
N VAL A 86 -4.52 1.34 7.01
CA VAL A 86 -4.54 0.22 7.96
C VAL A 86 -3.90 0.65 9.27
N ARG A 87 -4.43 0.12 10.37
CA ARG A 87 -3.79 0.16 11.69
C ARG A 87 -3.29 -1.22 12.06
N ILE A 88 -2.01 -1.34 12.29
CA ILE A 88 -1.36 -2.57 12.76
C ILE A 88 -0.93 -2.36 14.21
N VAL A 89 -1.36 -3.27 15.08
CA VAL A 89 -0.94 -3.29 16.49
C VAL A 89 0.01 -4.47 16.66
N PHE A 90 1.16 -4.20 17.26
CA PHE A 90 2.18 -5.20 17.58
C PHE A 90 2.04 -5.60 19.03
N ASP A 91 2.09 -6.89 19.32
CA ASP A 91 2.33 -7.31 20.70
C ASP A 91 3.75 -6.91 21.12
N SER A 92 3.97 -6.65 22.41
CA SER A 92 5.23 -6.06 22.92
C SER A 92 6.51 -6.76 22.45
N THR A 93 6.48 -8.09 22.23
CA THR A 93 7.63 -8.88 21.78
C THR A 93 7.69 -9.12 20.27
N GLN A 94 6.62 -8.81 19.51
CA GLN A 94 6.53 -9.13 18.09
C GLN A 94 7.38 -8.18 17.25
N LYS A 95 8.28 -8.74 16.43
CA LYS A 95 9.02 -7.97 15.43
C LYS A 95 8.15 -7.64 14.21
N ARG A 96 7.18 -8.49 13.90
CA ARG A 96 6.25 -8.34 12.78
C ARG A 96 4.82 -8.60 13.23
N ALA A 97 3.89 -7.84 12.67
CA ALA A 97 2.45 -8.02 12.83
C ALA A 97 1.77 -7.74 11.48
N GLY A 98 0.61 -8.35 11.25
CA GLY A 98 -0.11 -8.19 10.00
C GLY A 98 -1.62 -8.13 10.19
N VAL A 99 -2.29 -7.49 9.25
CA VAL A 99 -3.74 -7.38 9.18
C VAL A 99 -4.19 -7.68 7.76
N THR A 100 -5.37 -8.27 7.63
CA THR A 100 -6.08 -8.35 6.35
C THR A 100 -7.10 -7.23 6.31
N ASP A 101 -7.00 -6.37 5.31
CA ASP A 101 -7.99 -5.33 5.05
C ASP A 101 -8.91 -5.77 3.90
N HIS A 102 -10.21 -5.67 4.12
CA HIS A 102 -11.24 -6.10 3.18
C HIS A 102 -11.96 -4.89 2.60
N ILE A 103 -11.86 -4.73 1.28
CA ILE A 103 -12.37 -3.56 0.57
C ILE A 103 -13.40 -4.00 -0.46
N GLU A 104 -14.58 -3.38 -0.42
CA GLU A 104 -15.58 -3.49 -1.48
C GLU A 104 -15.90 -2.10 -2.04
N GLU A 105 -15.67 -1.92 -3.34
CA GLU A 105 -15.88 -0.63 -4.00
C GLU A 105 -16.59 -0.81 -5.33
N THR A 106 -17.43 0.16 -5.70
CA THR A 106 -18.11 0.18 -7.00
C THR A 106 -17.68 1.42 -7.77
N ILE A 107 -17.10 1.22 -8.94
CA ILE A 107 -16.54 2.26 -9.77
C ILE A 107 -17.35 2.38 -11.05
N PRO A 108 -18.00 3.53 -11.31
CA PRO A 108 -18.66 3.80 -12.58
C PRO A 108 -17.66 3.75 -13.74
N LEU A 109 -18.01 3.02 -14.81
CA LEU A 109 -17.15 2.91 -15.99
C LEU A 109 -17.35 4.07 -16.97
N ASP A 110 -18.47 4.79 -16.90
CA ASP A 110 -18.80 5.90 -17.79
C ASP A 110 -18.64 5.54 -19.28
N GLY A 111 -19.06 4.33 -19.66
CA GLY A 111 -18.96 3.81 -21.02
C GLY A 111 -17.62 3.17 -21.39
N ARG A 112 -16.63 3.15 -20.48
CA ARG A 112 -15.38 2.40 -20.67
C ARG A 112 -15.63 0.90 -20.62
N LYS A 113 -14.86 0.15 -21.41
CA LYS A 113 -14.85 -1.31 -21.31
C LYS A 113 -13.99 -1.72 -20.12
N GLY A 114 -14.51 -2.64 -19.31
CA GLY A 114 -13.80 -3.16 -18.15
C GLY A 114 -12.45 -3.81 -18.48
N SER A 115 -12.32 -4.41 -19.68
CA SER A 115 -11.08 -5.01 -20.19
C SER A 115 -9.91 -4.04 -20.33
N ASP A 116 -10.19 -2.75 -20.41
CA ASP A 116 -9.18 -1.72 -20.69
C ASP A 116 -8.67 -1.08 -19.39
N LEU A 117 -9.18 -1.52 -18.24
CA LEU A 117 -8.85 -0.98 -16.92
C LEU A 117 -7.87 -1.86 -16.18
N ASN A 118 -6.95 -1.21 -15.45
CA ASN A 118 -6.02 -1.86 -14.54
C ASN A 118 -6.25 -1.37 -13.12
N VAL A 119 -6.34 -2.31 -12.17
CA VAL A 119 -6.41 -2.01 -10.74
C VAL A 119 -5.01 -2.07 -10.15
N LEU A 120 -4.63 -1.01 -9.43
CA LEU A 120 -3.35 -0.86 -8.77
C LEU A 120 -3.56 -0.75 -7.26
N LEU A 121 -2.77 -1.50 -6.51
CA LEU A 121 -2.70 -1.42 -5.05
C LEU A 121 -1.29 -0.98 -4.65
N GLY A 122 -1.19 -0.03 -3.73
CA GLY A 122 0.10 0.47 -3.29
C GLY A 122 0.05 1.33 -2.04
N PHE A 123 1.16 1.41 -1.30
CA PHE A 123 1.31 2.40 -0.24
C PHE A 123 1.35 3.81 -0.82
N GLN A 124 0.77 4.77 -0.09
CA GLN A 124 0.93 6.18 -0.39
C GLN A 124 2.31 6.61 0.10
N GLN A 125 3.25 6.76 -0.83
CA GLN A 125 4.62 7.13 -0.51
C GLN A 125 4.73 8.62 -0.22
N SER A 126 5.55 8.96 0.78
CA SER A 126 6.05 10.32 0.95
C SER A 126 7.31 10.53 0.09
N PRO A 127 7.67 11.76 -0.28
CA PRO A 127 8.90 12.04 -1.02
C PRO A 127 10.15 11.47 -0.34
N GLU A 128 10.20 11.52 0.99
CA GLU A 128 11.32 11.01 1.78
C GLU A 128 11.49 9.49 1.66
N VAL A 129 10.39 8.74 1.60
CA VAL A 129 10.44 7.27 1.41
C VAL A 129 10.90 6.93 0.00
N VAL A 130 10.44 7.69 -1.00
CA VAL A 130 10.89 7.53 -2.38
C VAL A 130 12.40 7.76 -2.49
N ASP A 131 12.90 8.83 -1.88
CA ASP A 131 14.33 9.14 -1.91
C ASP A 131 15.13 8.13 -1.09
N PHE A 132 14.64 7.70 0.07
CA PHE A 132 15.25 6.61 0.83
C PHE A 132 15.44 5.35 -0.02
N TYR A 133 14.40 4.91 -0.73
CA TYR A 133 14.52 3.71 -1.56
C TYR A 133 15.40 3.91 -2.79
N LYS A 134 15.45 5.11 -3.40
CA LYS A 134 16.41 5.40 -4.47
C LYS A 134 17.87 5.27 -4.01
N HIS A 135 18.18 5.72 -2.80
CA HIS A 135 19.56 5.76 -2.29
C HIS A 135 20.01 4.44 -1.63
N PHE A 136 19.11 3.77 -0.91
CA PHE A 136 19.46 2.61 -0.09
C PHE A 136 19.00 1.27 -0.66
N ARG A 137 18.20 1.25 -1.74
CA ARG A 137 17.91 0.01 -2.50
C ARG A 137 18.63 -0.04 -3.84
N GLY A 138 19.96 0.09 -3.78
CA GLY A 138 20.86 -0.04 -4.92
C GLY A 138 21.78 -1.27 -4.85
N ARG A 139 21.21 -2.48 -4.93
CA ARG A 139 21.69 -3.68 -5.67
C ARG A 139 20.79 -4.87 -5.39
#